data_AF-A0A354UC24-F1
#
_entry.id   AF-A0A354UC24-F1
#
_cell.length_a   1.000
_cell.length_b   1.000
_cell.length_c   1.000
_cell.angle_alpha   90.00
_cell.angle_beta   90.00
_cell.angle_gamma   90.00
#
_symmetry.space_group_name_H-M   'P 1'
#
loop_
_entity.id
_entity.type
_entity.pdbx_description
1 polymer ?
#
loop_
_entity_poly.entity_id
_entity_poly.type
_entity_poly.pdbx_seq_one_letter_code
_entity_poly.pdbx_strand_id
1 'polypeptide(L)'
;MRIFLLALALVFGMTSFADIVDHTVGAQAAINDTLLFRGIQGNEELNRYLARDLENCGWFDMVRSGVSNYVVSGSASGNSVQLDLSNGAGMRITTIT
;
A
#
# COMPACT_ATOMS: atom_id res chain seq x y z
N MET A 1 -44.65 -4.07 19.88
CA MET A 1 -43.83 -5.16 19.27
C MET A 1 -43.35 -4.87 17.84
N ARG A 2 -44.14 -4.24 16.97
CA ARG A 2 -43.74 -3.95 15.57
C ARG A 2 -42.56 -2.98 15.41
N ILE A 3 -42.49 -1.93 16.24
CA ILE A 3 -41.41 -0.91 16.19
C ILE A 3 -40.06 -1.49 16.62
N PHE A 4 -40.05 -2.45 17.54
CA PHE A 4 -38.83 -3.10 18.03
C PHE A 4 -38.18 -3.98 16.94
N LEU A 5 -38.99 -4.62 16.10
CA LEU A 5 -38.53 -5.42 14.96
C LEU A 5 -37.95 -4.55 13.83
N LEU A 6 -38.52 -3.35 13.61
CA LEU A 6 -38.01 -2.38 12.64
C LEU A 6 -36.66 -1.79 13.07
N ALA A 7 -36.47 -1.52 14.37
CA ALA A 7 -35.21 -1.03 14.90
C ALA A 7 -34.10 -2.08 14.80
N LEU A 8 -34.42 -3.37 15.04
CA LEU A 8 -33.46 -4.45 14.91
C LEU A 8 -32.99 -4.65 13.45
N ALA A 9 -33.89 -4.51 12.48
CA ALA A 9 -33.56 -4.59 11.06
C ALA A 9 -32.64 -3.45 10.58
N LEU A 10 -32.77 -2.25 11.18
CA LEU A 10 -31.91 -1.11 10.85
C LEU A 10 -30.46 -1.30 11.33
N VAL A 11 -30.28 -1.94 12.49
CA VAL A 11 -28.94 -2.20 13.06
C VAL A 11 -28.18 -3.26 12.25
N PHE A 12 -28.87 -4.25 11.68
CA PHE A 12 -28.24 -5.26 10.79
C PHE A 12 -27.87 -4.70 9.40
N GLY A 13 -28.48 -3.60 8.96
CA GLY A 13 -28.14 -2.97 7.67
C GLY A 13 -26.83 -2.18 7.67
N MET A 14 -26.22 -1.95 8.85
CA MET A 14 -25.02 -1.12 9.01
C MET A 14 -23.73 -1.92 9.14
N THR A 15 -23.75 -3.25 8.99
CA THR A 15 -22.51 -4.01 8.79
C THR A 15 -22.02 -3.76 7.37
N SER A 16 -21.38 -2.60 7.20
CA SER A 16 -20.59 -2.23 6.03
C SER A 16 -19.75 -3.44 5.60
N PHE A 17 -19.96 -3.89 4.37
CA PHE A 17 -19.00 -4.74 3.69
C PHE A 17 -17.67 -3.99 3.71
N ALA A 18 -16.69 -4.51 4.45
CA ALA A 18 -15.31 -4.16 4.17
C ALA A 18 -15.10 -4.62 2.73
N ASP A 19 -14.84 -3.67 1.83
CA ASP A 19 -14.45 -3.99 0.47
C ASP A 19 -13.10 -4.69 0.57
N ILE A 20 -13.13 -6.03 0.63
CA ILE A 20 -11.95 -6.84 0.49
C ILE A 20 -11.58 -6.65 -0.97
N VAL A 21 -10.62 -5.77 -1.22
CA VAL A 21 -9.92 -5.73 -2.49
C VAL A 21 -9.18 -7.05 -2.60
N ASP A 22 -9.86 -8.05 -3.12
CA ASP A 22 -9.25 -9.31 -3.54
C ASP A 22 -8.38 -8.97 -4.75
N HIS A 23 -7.16 -8.51 -4.50
CA HIS A 23 -6.08 -8.74 -5.43
C HIS A 23 -5.80 -10.23 -5.36
N THR A 24 -6.65 -11.03 -6.03
CA THR A 24 -6.33 -12.40 -6.33
C THR A 24 -5.06 -12.34 -7.17
N VAL A 25 -3.92 -12.59 -6.54
CA VAL A 25 -2.65 -12.79 -7.24
C VAL A 25 -2.88 -14.08 -8.01
N GLY A 26 -3.34 -13.92 -9.26
CA GLY A 26 -3.78 -15.04 -10.09
C GLY A 26 -2.70 -16.11 -10.05
N ALA A 27 -3.11 -17.36 -9.82
CA ALA A 27 -2.26 -18.55 -9.70
C ALA A 27 -1.56 -18.92 -11.03
N GLN A 28 -1.16 -17.93 -11.82
CA GLN A 28 -0.06 -18.03 -12.75
C GLN A 28 1.21 -17.62 -11.99
N ALA A 29 2.37 -18.14 -12.37
CA ALA A 29 3.66 -17.57 -11.99
C ALA A 29 3.78 -16.15 -12.58
N ALA A 30 3.00 -15.20 -12.06
CA ALA A 30 3.08 -13.80 -12.40
C ALA A 30 4.45 -13.34 -11.92
N ILE A 31 5.32 -13.00 -12.87
CA ILE A 31 6.55 -12.31 -12.55
C ILE A 31 6.12 -11.00 -11.91
N ASN A 32 6.36 -10.86 -10.61
CA ASN A 32 6.07 -9.64 -9.90
C ASN A 32 6.90 -8.50 -10.50
N ASP A 33 6.31 -7.32 -10.59
CA ASP A 33 7.08 -6.14 -10.94
C ASP A 33 8.14 -5.86 -9.87
N THR A 34 9.29 -5.34 -10.28
CA THR A 34 10.37 -5.02 -9.36
C THR A 34 10.19 -3.64 -8.73
N LEU A 35 10.43 -3.54 -7.41
CA LEU A 35 10.33 -2.28 -6.66
C LEU A 35 11.67 -1.94 -6.00
N LEU A 36 12.14 -0.73 -6.25
CA LEU A 36 13.28 -0.15 -5.53
C LEU A 36 12.76 0.86 -4.51
N PHE A 37 12.94 0.57 -3.23
CA PHE A 37 12.68 1.53 -2.16
C PHE A 37 13.95 2.34 -1.85
N ARG A 38 13.93 3.64 -2.09
CA ARG A 38 15.06 4.55 -1.80
C ARG A 38 15.01 5.17 -0.40
N GLY A 39 13.95 4.90 0.35
CA GLY A 39 13.76 5.44 1.68
C GLY A 39 12.99 6.76 1.72
N ILE A 40 12.69 7.14 2.95
CA ILE A 40 11.98 8.32 3.42
C ILE A 40 12.98 9.18 4.16
N GLN A 41 13.10 10.44 3.75
CA GLN A 41 13.94 11.42 4.43
C GLN A 41 13.29 11.84 5.75
N GLY A 42 14.11 12.00 6.80
CA GLY A 42 13.68 12.53 8.10
C GLY A 42 13.20 11.49 9.12
N ASN A 43 13.11 10.20 8.76
CA ASN A 43 12.73 9.14 9.72
C ASN A 43 13.34 7.76 9.36
N GLU A 44 14.44 7.40 10.02
CA GLU A 44 15.14 6.12 9.80
C GLU A 44 14.38 4.90 10.34
N GLU A 45 13.61 5.08 11.39
CA GLU A 45 12.80 3.98 11.94
C GLU A 45 11.68 3.59 10.98
N LEU A 46 10.99 4.60 10.41
CA LEU A 46 9.98 4.41 9.38
C LEU A 46 10.57 3.70 8.14
N ASN A 47 11.82 3.99 7.77
CA ASN A 47 12.48 3.29 6.66
C ASN A 47 12.60 1.79 6.88
N ARG A 48 12.90 1.36 8.11
CA ARG A 48 12.99 -0.06 8.45
C ARG A 48 11.64 -0.76 8.39
N TYR A 49 10.59 -0.10 8.89
CA TYR A 49 9.24 -0.67 8.84
C TYR A 49 8.69 -0.73 7.42
N LEU A 50 8.75 0.37 6.66
CA LEU A 50 8.22 0.40 5.29
C LEU A 50 8.95 -0.58 4.36
N ALA A 51 10.28 -0.68 4.46
CA ALA A 51 11.01 -1.65 3.64
C ALA A 51 10.56 -3.08 3.92
N ARG A 52 10.37 -3.43 5.20
CA ARG A 52 9.91 -4.76 5.62
C ARG A 52 8.46 -5.02 5.22
N ASP A 53 7.59 -4.02 5.34
CA ASP A 53 6.19 -4.15 4.99
C ASP A 53 6.03 -4.32 3.47
N LEU A 54 6.76 -3.54 2.65
CA LEU A 54 6.78 -3.70 1.19
C LEU A 54 7.29 -5.09 0.75
N GLU A 55 8.32 -5.61 1.42
CA GLU A 55 8.82 -6.97 1.19
C GLU A 55 7.78 -8.04 1.56
N ASN A 56 7.08 -7.85 2.68
CA ASN A 56 6.08 -8.80 3.18
C ASN A 56 4.73 -8.73 2.44
N CYS A 57 4.40 -7.60 1.80
CA CYS A 57 3.17 -7.46 1.01
C CYS A 57 3.11 -8.44 -0.16
N GLY A 58 4.26 -8.89 -0.68
CA GLY A 58 4.36 -9.89 -1.74
C GLY A 58 3.87 -9.42 -3.12
N TRP A 59 3.56 -8.14 -3.28
CA TRP A 59 3.09 -7.54 -4.55
C TRP A 59 4.24 -7.24 -5.51
N PHE A 60 5.45 -7.06 -5.00
CA PHE A 60 6.62 -6.67 -5.77
C PHE A 60 7.85 -7.47 -5.36
N ASP A 61 8.73 -7.71 -6.32
CA ASP A 61 10.06 -8.22 -6.03
C ASP A 61 10.97 -7.04 -5.63
N MET A 62 11.33 -6.99 -4.36
CA MET A 62 12.17 -5.92 -3.81
C MET A 62 13.59 -6.02 -4.35
N VAL A 63 14.06 -4.97 -5.01
CA VAL A 63 15.45 -4.86 -5.47
C VAL A 63 16.22 -3.85 -4.64
N ARG A 64 17.48 -4.16 -4.34
CA ARG A 64 18.36 -3.31 -3.51
C ARG A 64 19.06 -2.21 -4.31
N SER A 65 19.25 -2.43 -5.60
CA SER A 65 19.94 -1.50 -6.51
C SER A 65 19.72 -1.92 -7.97
N GLY A 66 20.00 -1.02 -8.91
CA GLY A 66 19.92 -1.31 -10.34
C GLY A 66 18.59 -0.86 -10.96
N VAL A 67 18.21 -1.52 -12.06
CA VAL A 67 16.98 -1.24 -12.80
C VAL A 67 15.80 -1.88 -12.07
N SER A 68 14.74 -1.11 -11.85
CA SER A 68 13.47 -1.57 -11.30
C SER A 68 12.31 -1.07 -12.15
N ASN A 69 11.14 -1.71 -12.08
CA ASN A 69 9.93 -1.23 -12.75
C ASN A 69 9.39 0.01 -12.04
N TYR A 70 9.44 0.00 -10.72
CA TYR A 70 8.99 1.09 -9.86
C TYR A 70 10.06 1.52 -8.86
N VAL A 71 9.98 2.78 -8.46
CA VAL A 71 10.86 3.39 -7.48
C VAL A 71 9.99 4.18 -6.51
N VAL A 72 10.08 3.84 -5.22
CA VAL A 72 9.40 4.56 -4.13
C VAL A 72 10.42 5.32 -3.31
N SER A 73 10.14 6.59 -3.06
CA SER A 73 10.92 7.46 -2.20
C SER A 73 9.99 8.41 -1.45
N GLY A 74 10.48 9.16 -0.47
CA GLY A 74 9.62 10.13 0.19
C GLY A 74 10.28 10.96 1.26
N SER A 75 9.45 11.68 1.99
CA SER A 75 9.85 12.52 3.13
C SER A 75 8.80 12.43 4.23
N ALA A 76 9.25 12.39 5.47
CA ALA A 76 8.41 12.47 6.66
C ALA A 76 8.60 13.82 7.35
N SER A 77 7.51 14.44 7.77
CA SER A 77 7.52 15.68 8.54
C SER A 77 6.40 15.67 9.57
N GLY A 78 6.75 15.78 10.85
CA GLY A 78 5.79 15.67 11.94
C GLY A 78 5.07 14.32 11.90
N ASN A 79 3.74 14.34 11.73
CA ASN A 79 2.89 13.15 11.68
C ASN A 79 2.39 12.84 10.25
N SER A 80 3.07 13.36 9.24
CA SER A 80 2.71 13.18 7.82
C SER A 80 3.88 12.57 7.06
N VAL A 81 3.55 11.70 6.10
CA VAL A 81 4.51 11.05 5.20
C VAL A 81 4.05 11.31 3.79
N GLN A 82 4.93 11.88 2.98
CA GLN A 82 4.73 11.98 1.54
C GLN A 82 5.57 10.93 0.84
N LEU A 83 4.93 10.10 0.03
CA LEU A 83 5.55 9.09 -0.82
C LEU A 83 5.43 9.50 -2.28
N ASP A 84 6.53 9.40 -3.01
CA ASP A 84 6.58 9.56 -4.44
C ASP A 84 6.82 8.21 -5.09
N LEU A 85 5.92 7.85 -6.00
CA LEU A 85 6.05 6.70 -6.88
C LEU A 85 6.52 7.18 -8.24
N SER A 86 7.62 6.59 -8.72
CA SER A 86 8.17 6.84 -10.05
C SER A 86 8.41 5.52 -10.76
N ASN A 87 8.49 5.56 -12.09
CA ASN A 87 8.88 4.39 -12.89
C ASN A 87 10.41 4.20 -12.88
N GLY A 88 10.88 3.09 -13.45
CA GLY A 88 12.31 2.77 -13.57
C GLY A 88 13.18 3.82 -14.28
N ALA A 89 12.58 4.66 -15.12
CA ALA A 89 13.25 5.77 -15.79
C ALA A 89 13.33 7.05 -14.93
N GLY A 90 12.76 7.03 -13.72
CA GLY A 90 12.72 8.16 -12.80
C GLY A 90 11.60 9.16 -13.06
N MET A 91 10.66 8.86 -13.96
CA MET A 91 9.49 9.70 -14.19
C MET A 91 8.48 9.48 -13.08
N ARG A 92 8.04 10.56 -12.41
CA ARG A 92 7.03 10.47 -11.36
C ARG A 92 5.69 10.03 -11.97
N ILE A 93 5.12 8.98 -11.38
CA ILE A 93 3.78 8.48 -11.68
C ILE A 93 2.76 9.22 -10.82
N THR A 94 2.99 9.25 -9.50
CA THR A 94 2.09 9.90 -8.55
C THR A 94 2.81 10.25 -7.24
N THR A 95 2.11 11.02 -6.40
CA THR A 95 2.48 11.36 -5.03
C THR A 95 1.32 10.99 -4.12
N ILE A 96 1.62 10.37 -2.98
CA ILE A 96 0.68 9.94 -1.95
C ILE A 96 1.07 10.67 -0.66
N THR A 97 0.08 11.20 0.07
CA THR A 97 0.26 11.98 1.31
C THR A 97 -0.70 11.51 2.38
#